data_AF-A0A537W8D4-F1
#
_entry.id   AF-A0A537W8D4-F1
#
_cell.length_a   1.000
_cell.length_b   1.000
_cell.length_c   1.000
_cell.angle_alpha   90.00
_cell.angle_beta   90.00
_cell.angle_gamma   90.00
#
_symmetry.space_group_name_H-M   'P 1'
#
loop_
_entity.id
_entity.type
_entity.pdbx_description
1 polymer ?
#
loop_
_entity_poly.entity_id
_entity_poly.type
_entity_poly.pdbx_seq_one_letter_code
_entity_poly.pdbx_strand_id
1 'polypeptide(L)'
;MESLDFARPRLPAPEDVAASAHELGMRAGESECAEIAALIATASRAAPAARIAAATTVRREHPFAFSLGPHEPLITGVIDLLAAEADGGHVVLDYKSDRVGADVDLGELVEGDYAIQRLLYALAVLREGALQVEVVHWFLERPEDLAAARYTAADRPALEEQLAMRLARAREHPFAVSSRPHRGLCLTCPGRAGLCSWGEAETLRESP
;
A
#
# COMPACT_ATOMS: atom_id res chain seq x y z
N MET A 1 -0.68 6.30 -11.49
CA MET A 1 -2.06 5.74 -11.41
C MET A 1 -3.07 6.81 -10.99
N GLU A 2 -2.72 7.71 -10.08
CA GLU A 2 -3.59 8.79 -9.56
C GLU A 2 -4.25 9.67 -10.64
N SER A 3 -3.56 9.99 -11.73
CA SER A 3 -4.10 10.83 -12.80
C SER A 3 -4.95 10.09 -13.83
N LEU A 4 -5.09 8.77 -13.72
CA LEU A 4 -5.79 7.94 -14.69
C LEU A 4 -7.30 7.94 -14.42
N ASP A 5 -8.09 8.34 -15.42
CA ASP A 5 -9.55 8.13 -15.43
C ASP A 5 -9.85 6.71 -15.96
N PHE A 6 -10.24 5.80 -15.08
CA PHE A 6 -10.58 4.42 -15.47
C PHE A 6 -11.83 4.32 -16.35
N ALA A 7 -12.74 5.31 -16.31
CA ALA A 7 -13.91 5.31 -17.20
C ALA A 7 -13.55 5.75 -18.63
N ARG A 8 -12.47 6.52 -18.79
CA ARG A 8 -11.96 7.02 -20.08
C ARG A 8 -10.43 7.03 -20.07
N PRO A 9 -9.79 5.85 -20.07
CA PRO A 9 -8.35 5.76 -19.83
C PRO A 9 -7.57 6.41 -20.98
N ARG A 10 -6.84 7.48 -20.67
CA ARG A 10 -5.75 7.97 -21.51
C ARG A 10 -4.47 7.31 -21.04
N LEU A 11 -4.04 6.27 -21.77
CA LEU A 11 -2.81 5.57 -21.44
C LEU A 11 -1.60 6.52 -21.59
N PRO A 12 -0.71 6.59 -20.59
CA PRO A 12 0.46 7.44 -20.67
C PRO A 12 1.45 6.90 -21.71
N ALA A 13 2.01 7.79 -22.51
CA ALA A 13 3.21 7.51 -23.28
C ALA A 13 4.45 7.55 -22.35
N PRO A 14 5.59 6.95 -22.73
CA PRO A 14 6.82 7.08 -21.96
C PRO A 14 7.23 8.54 -21.71
N GLU A 15 6.90 9.45 -22.64
CA GLU A 15 7.15 10.89 -22.45
C GLU A 15 6.31 11.50 -21.32
N ASP A 16 5.05 11.08 -21.16
CA ASP A 16 4.20 11.51 -20.04
C ASP A 16 4.83 11.07 -18.70
N VAL A 17 5.36 9.83 -18.65
CA VAL A 17 6.02 9.29 -17.44
C VAL A 17 7.31 10.07 -17.13
N ALA A 18 8.12 10.36 -18.14
CA ALA A 18 9.35 11.14 -17.98
C ALA A 18 9.06 12.55 -17.46
N ALA A 19 8.00 13.19 -17.97
CA ALA A 19 7.56 14.50 -17.51
C ALA A 19 7.13 14.46 -16.03
N SER A 20 6.32 13.47 -15.63
CA SER A 20 5.92 13.30 -14.22
C SER A 20 7.12 13.01 -13.31
N ALA A 21 8.07 12.17 -13.73
CA ALA A 21 9.28 11.90 -12.95
C ALA A 21 10.10 13.18 -12.73
N HIS A 22 10.24 14.01 -13.76
CA HIS A 22 10.93 15.29 -13.67
C HIS A 22 10.22 16.28 -12.72
N GLU A 23 8.90 16.38 -12.79
CA GLU A 23 8.09 17.21 -11.87
C GLU A 23 8.27 16.79 -10.40
N LEU A 24 8.45 15.49 -10.15
CA LEU A 24 8.71 14.93 -8.83
C LEU A 24 10.19 15.00 -8.40
N GLY A 25 11.07 15.58 -9.22
CA GLY A 25 12.51 15.65 -8.95
C GLY A 25 13.24 14.31 -9.04
N MET A 26 12.61 13.31 -9.67
CA MET A 26 13.18 11.98 -9.89
C MET A 26 13.93 11.92 -11.22
N ARG A 27 14.92 11.02 -11.29
CA ARG A 27 15.59 10.66 -12.54
C ARG A 27 15.10 9.28 -12.95
N ALA A 28 14.49 9.19 -14.12
CA ALA A 28 14.07 7.93 -14.73
C ALA A 28 14.70 7.83 -16.13
N GLY A 29 15.29 6.67 -16.44
CA GLY A 29 15.83 6.37 -17.77
C GLY A 29 14.72 6.06 -18.78
N GLU A 30 15.04 6.13 -20.08
CA GLU A 30 14.09 5.84 -21.16
C GLU A 30 13.45 4.44 -21.03
N SER A 31 14.24 3.44 -20.66
CA SER A 31 13.74 2.06 -20.45
C SER A 31 12.78 1.96 -19.26
N GLU A 32 13.05 2.67 -18.17
CA GLU A 32 12.19 2.68 -16.97
C GLU A 32 10.86 3.37 -17.28
N CYS A 33 10.89 4.49 -18.02
CA CYS A 33 9.68 5.18 -18.46
C CYS A 33 8.80 4.28 -19.35
N ALA A 34 9.42 3.51 -20.25
CA ALA A 34 8.71 2.56 -21.09
C ALA A 34 8.10 1.39 -20.28
N GLU A 35 8.85 0.87 -19.30
CA GLU A 35 8.38 -0.18 -18.39
C GLU A 35 7.16 0.29 -17.57
N ILE A 36 7.24 1.48 -16.97
CA ILE A 36 6.13 2.07 -16.19
C ILE A 36 4.90 2.31 -17.08
N ALA A 37 5.08 2.87 -18.28
CA ALA A 37 3.97 3.08 -19.21
C ALA A 37 3.29 1.76 -19.58
N ALA A 38 4.06 0.69 -19.80
CA ALA A 38 3.55 -0.64 -20.10
C ALA A 38 2.78 -1.27 -18.91
N LEU A 39 3.28 -1.11 -17.68
CA LEU A 39 2.61 -1.55 -16.46
C LEU A 39 1.24 -0.86 -16.32
N ILE A 40 1.21 0.47 -16.46
CA ILE A 40 -0.04 1.24 -16.39
C ILE A 40 -1.00 0.81 -17.51
N ALA A 41 -0.51 0.63 -18.73
CA ALA A 41 -1.33 0.20 -19.86
C ALA A 41 -1.97 -1.18 -19.64
N THR A 42 -1.23 -2.11 -19.07
CA THR A 42 -1.73 -3.46 -18.75
C THR A 42 -2.75 -3.41 -17.62
N ALA A 43 -2.44 -2.72 -16.52
CA ALA A 43 -3.35 -2.56 -15.40
C ALA A 43 -4.67 -1.86 -15.80
N SER A 44 -4.61 -0.86 -16.68
CA SER A 44 -5.80 -0.15 -17.19
C SER A 44 -6.81 -1.03 -17.93
N ARG A 45 -6.39 -2.22 -18.38
CA ARG A 45 -7.23 -3.19 -19.09
C ARG A 45 -7.69 -4.36 -18.23
N ALA A 46 -7.16 -4.49 -17.01
CA ALA A 46 -7.47 -5.60 -16.13
C ALA A 46 -8.82 -5.42 -15.42
N ALA A 47 -9.35 -6.51 -14.84
CA ALA A 47 -10.65 -6.51 -14.18
C ALA A 47 -10.83 -5.40 -13.11
N PRO A 48 -9.83 -5.05 -12.28
CA PRO A 48 -9.99 -3.99 -11.27
C PRO A 48 -10.22 -2.61 -11.89
N ALA A 49 -9.60 -2.30 -13.03
CA ALA A 49 -9.84 -1.04 -13.74
C ALA A 49 -11.31 -0.90 -14.17
N ALA A 50 -11.89 -1.95 -14.74
CA ALA A 50 -13.29 -1.97 -15.16
C ALA A 50 -14.25 -1.83 -13.96
N ARG A 51 -13.92 -2.47 -12.83
CA ARG A 51 -14.70 -2.33 -11.59
C ARG A 51 -14.72 -0.89 -11.09
N ILE A 52 -13.58 -0.21 -11.10
CA ILE A 52 -13.48 1.19 -10.66
C ILE A 52 -14.13 2.15 -11.64
N ALA A 53 -14.07 1.87 -12.94
CA ALA A 53 -14.84 2.61 -13.94
C ALA A 53 -16.36 2.56 -13.71
N ALA A 54 -16.86 1.47 -13.12
CA ALA A 54 -18.28 1.27 -12.81
C ALA A 54 -18.71 1.78 -11.42
N ALA A 55 -17.77 2.26 -10.61
CA ALA A 55 -18.07 2.79 -9.28
C ALA A 55 -18.92 4.06 -9.35
N THR A 56 -19.77 4.25 -8.35
CA THR A 56 -20.66 5.44 -8.27
C THR A 56 -19.89 6.69 -7.86
N THR A 57 -18.85 6.53 -7.06
CA THR A 57 -17.94 7.61 -6.65
C THR A 57 -16.54 7.03 -6.52
N VAL A 58 -15.54 7.79 -6.96
CA VAL A 58 -14.12 7.46 -6.82
C VAL A 58 -13.39 8.64 -6.21
N ARG A 59 -12.69 8.41 -5.11
CA ARG A 59 -11.78 9.36 -4.46
C ARG A 59 -10.37 8.82 -4.57
N ARG A 60 -9.42 9.70 -4.86
CA ARG A 60 -8.00 9.36 -4.95
C ARG A 60 -7.24 10.16 -3.92
N GLU A 61 -6.13 9.62 -3.44
CA GLU A 61 -5.34 10.21 -2.37
C GLU A 61 -6.25 10.60 -1.18
N HIS A 62 -7.13 9.69 -0.78
CA HIS A 62 -8.16 9.96 0.21
C HIS A 62 -7.55 9.96 1.62
N PRO A 63 -7.43 11.12 2.28
CA PRO A 63 -6.83 11.19 3.60
C PRO A 63 -7.82 10.65 4.65
N PHE A 64 -7.29 9.97 5.65
CA PHE A 64 -8.07 9.55 6.82
C PHE A 64 -7.35 9.90 8.12
N ALA A 65 -8.14 10.07 9.18
CA ALA A 65 -7.63 10.24 10.53
C ALA A 65 -8.62 9.66 11.56
N PHE A 66 -8.13 8.86 12.50
CA PHE A 66 -8.93 8.38 13.62
C PHE A 66 -8.06 8.06 14.84
N SER A 67 -8.70 7.88 16.00
CA SER A 67 -8.06 7.35 17.20
C SER A 67 -8.92 6.25 17.82
N LEU A 68 -8.30 5.27 18.47
CA LEU A 68 -9.00 4.15 19.12
C LEU A 68 -9.71 4.58 20.41
N GLY A 69 -9.29 5.69 21.01
CA GLY A 69 -9.90 6.21 22.23
C GLY A 69 -9.31 7.54 22.68
N PRO A 70 -9.83 8.11 23.77
CA PRO A 70 -9.22 9.27 24.41
C PRO A 70 -7.77 8.96 24.79
N HIS A 71 -6.86 9.91 24.54
CA HIS A 71 -5.42 9.77 24.83
C HIS A 71 -4.67 8.68 24.04
N GLU A 72 -5.33 8.00 23.10
CA GLU A 72 -4.66 7.15 22.11
C GLU A 72 -4.13 8.01 20.94
N PRO A 73 -3.01 7.61 20.29
CA PRO A 73 -2.40 8.39 19.22
C PRO A 73 -3.39 8.58 18.07
N LEU A 74 -3.25 9.72 17.40
CA LEU A 74 -3.94 9.93 16.14
C LEU A 74 -3.28 9.06 15.07
N ILE A 75 -4.06 8.19 14.47
CA ILE A 75 -3.67 7.40 13.33
C ILE A 75 -4.11 8.18 12.09
N THR A 76 -3.17 8.45 11.20
CA THR A 76 -3.40 9.17 9.95
C THR A 76 -2.76 8.45 8.79
N GLY A 77 -3.35 8.57 7.61
CA GLY A 77 -2.78 8.05 6.38
C GLY A 77 -3.55 8.54 5.17
N VAL A 78 -3.17 8.02 4.02
CA VAL A 78 -3.79 8.31 2.74
C VAL A 78 -4.07 6.97 2.06
N ILE A 79 -5.28 6.82 1.53
CA ILE A 79 -5.67 5.69 0.70
C ILE A 79 -5.52 6.12 -0.77
N ASP A 80 -4.74 5.37 -1.56
CA ASP A 80 -4.51 5.71 -2.97
C ASP A 80 -5.82 5.86 -3.76
N LEU A 81 -6.76 4.92 -3.58
CA LEU A 81 -8.08 4.99 -4.19
C LEU A 81 -9.17 4.37 -3.30
N LEU A 82 -10.21 5.14 -3.02
CA LEU A 82 -11.44 4.71 -2.37
C LEU A 82 -12.62 4.85 -3.35
N ALA A 83 -13.28 3.74 -3.64
CA ALA A 83 -14.45 3.69 -4.51
C ALA A 83 -15.70 3.23 -3.75
N ALA A 84 -16.85 3.84 -4.06
CA ALA A 84 -18.16 3.39 -3.62
C ALA A 84 -18.88 2.66 -4.75
N GLU A 85 -19.29 1.43 -4.50
CA GLU A 85 -20.01 0.57 -5.46
C GLU A 85 -21.53 0.81 -5.41
N ALA A 86 -22.23 0.39 -6.45
CA ALA A 86 -23.68 0.64 -6.58
C ALA A 86 -24.52 -0.09 -5.51
N ASP A 87 -23.99 -1.16 -4.90
CA ASP A 87 -24.62 -1.91 -3.83
C ASP A 87 -24.37 -1.31 -2.42
N GLY A 88 -23.68 -0.17 -2.35
CA GLY A 88 -23.29 0.48 -1.10
C GLY A 88 -22.00 -0.07 -0.48
N GLY A 89 -21.36 -1.05 -1.11
CA GLY A 89 -20.03 -1.52 -0.75
C GLY A 89 -18.95 -0.48 -1.05
N HIS A 90 -17.83 -0.59 -0.34
CA HIS A 90 -16.65 0.22 -0.61
C HIS A 90 -15.48 -0.67 -1.04
N VAL A 91 -14.63 -0.15 -1.91
CA VAL A 91 -13.39 -0.79 -2.34
C VAL A 91 -12.25 0.17 -2.09
N VAL A 92 -11.25 -0.29 -1.37
CA VAL A 92 -9.94 0.34 -1.29
C VAL A 92 -9.02 -0.37 -2.28
N LEU A 93 -8.41 0.38 -3.18
CA LEU A 93 -7.26 -0.09 -3.95
C LEU A 93 -6.01 0.65 -3.51
N ASP A 94 -4.97 -0.12 -3.24
CA ASP A 94 -3.61 0.35 -3.00
C ASP A 94 -2.71 -0.22 -4.09
N TYR A 95 -2.01 0.64 -4.84
CA TYR A 95 -1.24 0.23 -6.01
C TYR A 95 0.14 -0.24 -5.60
N LYS A 96 0.54 -1.44 -6.03
CA LYS A 96 1.86 -2.02 -5.76
C LYS A 96 2.66 -2.18 -7.04
N SER A 97 3.84 -1.58 -7.09
CA SER A 97 4.81 -1.72 -8.19
C SER A 97 5.93 -2.72 -7.88
N ASP A 98 5.76 -3.49 -6.79
CA ASP A 98 6.67 -4.55 -6.40
C ASP A 98 6.88 -5.55 -7.53
N ARG A 99 8.14 -5.98 -7.72
CA ARG A 99 8.46 -7.07 -8.63
C ARG A 99 8.09 -8.39 -8.00
N VAL A 100 7.02 -9.00 -8.50
CA VAL A 100 6.48 -10.25 -7.93
C VAL A 100 6.57 -11.38 -8.95
N GLY A 101 7.27 -12.45 -8.57
CA GLY A 101 7.39 -13.66 -9.38
C GLY A 101 6.03 -14.36 -9.58
N ALA A 102 5.93 -15.16 -10.63
CA ALA A 102 4.73 -15.94 -10.92
C ALA A 102 4.47 -17.05 -9.88
N ASP A 103 5.49 -17.47 -9.15
CA ASP A 103 5.48 -18.49 -8.09
C ASP A 103 5.13 -17.94 -6.70
N VAL A 104 5.08 -16.61 -6.54
CA VAL A 104 4.77 -15.97 -5.25
C VAL A 104 3.26 -16.01 -5.00
N ASP A 105 2.85 -16.43 -3.81
CA ASP A 105 1.47 -16.27 -3.34
C ASP A 105 1.25 -14.82 -2.89
N LEU A 106 0.37 -14.10 -3.58
CA LEU A 106 0.11 -12.69 -3.27
C LEU A 106 -0.63 -12.51 -1.93
N GLY A 107 -1.41 -13.50 -1.50
CA GLY A 107 -2.09 -13.49 -0.21
C GLY A 107 -1.08 -13.59 0.94
N GLU A 108 -0.12 -14.51 0.84
CA GLU A 108 0.96 -14.65 1.82
C GLU A 108 1.87 -13.41 1.84
N LEU A 109 2.20 -12.85 0.67
CA LEU A 109 2.95 -11.59 0.56
C LEU A 109 2.23 -10.44 1.26
N VAL A 110 0.91 -10.29 1.02
CA VAL A 110 0.11 -9.25 1.66
C VAL A 110 -0.01 -9.45 3.16
N GLU A 111 -0.14 -10.69 3.64
CA GLU A 111 -0.17 -10.97 5.07
C GLU A 111 1.17 -10.64 5.76
N GLY A 112 2.29 -10.91 5.09
CA GLY A 112 3.63 -10.61 5.61
C GLY A 112 3.91 -9.10 5.66
N ASP A 113 3.70 -8.42 4.55
CA ASP A 113 4.27 -7.09 4.33
C ASP A 113 3.25 -5.96 4.46
N TYR A 114 1.97 -6.25 4.18
CA TYR A 114 0.91 -5.23 4.10
C TYR A 114 -0.23 -5.45 5.09
N ALA A 115 -0.16 -6.42 6.01
CA ALA A 115 -1.24 -6.70 6.96
C ALA A 115 -1.63 -5.49 7.82
N ILE A 116 -0.65 -4.70 8.28
CA ILE A 116 -0.94 -3.49 9.05
C ILE A 116 -1.59 -2.41 8.18
N GLN A 117 -1.14 -2.23 6.93
CA GLN A 117 -1.74 -1.29 6.00
C GLN A 117 -3.21 -1.66 5.74
N ARG A 118 -3.47 -2.94 5.45
CA ARG A 118 -4.81 -3.50 5.24
C ARG A 118 -5.74 -3.25 6.42
N LEU A 119 -5.24 -3.49 7.63
CA LEU A 119 -5.96 -3.25 8.88
C LEU A 119 -6.35 -1.78 9.04
N LEU A 120 -5.40 -0.86 8.80
CA LEU A 120 -5.64 0.58 8.94
C LEU A 120 -6.65 1.10 7.94
N TYR A 121 -6.57 0.67 6.67
CA TYR A 121 -7.53 1.09 5.63
C TYR A 121 -8.93 0.54 5.89
N ALA A 122 -9.05 -0.73 6.28
CA ALA A 122 -10.35 -1.30 6.64
C ALA A 122 -10.99 -0.52 7.79
N LEU A 123 -10.22 -0.22 8.85
CA LEU A 123 -10.70 0.59 9.97
C LEU A 123 -11.07 2.01 9.55
N ALA A 124 -10.28 2.67 8.71
CA ALA A 124 -10.57 4.02 8.23
C ALA A 124 -11.95 4.10 7.58
N VAL A 125 -12.23 3.19 6.64
CA VAL A 125 -13.49 3.17 5.88
C VAL A 125 -14.67 2.73 6.74
N LEU A 126 -14.50 1.70 7.58
CA LEU A 126 -15.57 1.23 8.48
C LEU A 126 -15.92 2.27 9.56
N ARG A 127 -14.94 3.04 10.05
CA ARG A 127 -15.18 4.10 11.04
C ARG A 127 -15.86 5.33 10.44
N GLU A 128 -15.71 5.56 9.14
CA GLU A 128 -16.47 6.58 8.41
C GLU A 128 -17.95 6.19 8.21
N GLY A 129 -18.30 4.92 8.49
CA GLY A 129 -19.68 4.42 8.50
C GLY A 129 -20.03 3.48 7.37
N ALA A 130 -19.05 3.01 6.58
CA ALA A 130 -19.28 1.99 5.57
C ALA A 130 -19.77 0.68 6.21
N LEU A 131 -20.76 0.03 5.57
CA LEU A 131 -21.28 -1.26 6.02
C LEU A 131 -20.32 -2.42 5.71
N GLN A 132 -19.59 -2.30 4.62
CA GLN A 132 -18.58 -3.25 4.17
C GLN A 132 -17.49 -2.54 3.36
N VAL A 133 -16.28 -3.08 3.42
CA VAL A 133 -15.13 -2.65 2.63
C VAL A 133 -14.33 -3.86 2.16
N GLU A 134 -13.94 -3.87 0.89
CA GLU A 134 -12.91 -4.77 0.36
C GLU A 134 -11.62 -3.99 0.18
N VAL A 135 -10.54 -4.45 0.81
CA VAL A 135 -9.21 -3.86 0.66
C VAL A 135 -8.38 -4.72 -0.28
N VAL A 136 -7.96 -4.13 -1.38
CA VAL A 136 -7.24 -4.79 -2.47
C VAL A 136 -5.85 -4.16 -2.59
N HIS A 137 -4.81 -4.99 -2.48
CA HIS A 137 -3.45 -4.60 -2.87
C HIS A 137 -3.26 -5.04 -4.32
N TRP A 138 -3.18 -4.07 -5.23
CA TRP A 138 -3.18 -4.32 -6.66
C TRP A 138 -1.77 -4.26 -7.23
N PHE A 139 -1.16 -5.42 -7.43
CA PHE A 139 0.19 -5.58 -7.99
C PHE A 139 0.18 -5.38 -9.50
N LEU A 140 0.82 -4.32 -9.99
CA LEU A 140 0.77 -3.94 -11.40
C LEU A 140 1.53 -4.91 -12.34
N GLU A 141 2.49 -5.67 -11.80
CA GLU A 141 3.19 -6.77 -12.49
C GLU A 141 2.27 -7.99 -12.73
N ARG A 142 1.22 -8.15 -11.91
CA ARG A 142 0.25 -9.24 -11.98
C ARG A 142 -1.18 -8.70 -11.85
N PRO A 143 -1.63 -7.85 -12.80
CA PRO A 143 -2.80 -6.99 -12.59
C PRO A 143 -4.15 -7.73 -12.58
N GLU A 144 -4.18 -9.00 -12.99
CA GLU A 144 -5.38 -9.85 -12.92
C GLU A 144 -5.47 -10.63 -11.59
N ASP A 145 -4.37 -10.77 -10.85
CA ASP A 145 -4.34 -11.51 -9.59
C ASP A 145 -4.66 -10.56 -8.43
N LEU A 146 -5.80 -10.75 -7.79
CA LEU A 146 -6.26 -9.87 -6.72
C LEU A 146 -5.90 -10.37 -5.33
N ALA A 147 -5.04 -9.63 -4.63
CA ALA A 147 -4.79 -9.83 -3.21
C ALA A 147 -5.78 -8.99 -2.37
N ALA A 148 -6.96 -9.56 -2.13
CA ALA A 148 -8.10 -8.87 -1.51
C ALA A 148 -8.53 -9.50 -0.17
N ALA A 149 -9.05 -8.66 0.74
CA ALA A 149 -9.76 -9.10 1.93
C ALA A 149 -11.00 -8.24 2.16
N ARG A 150 -12.09 -8.86 2.60
CA ARG A 150 -13.37 -8.19 2.87
C ARG A 150 -13.62 -8.09 4.37
N TYR A 151 -14.14 -6.95 4.79
CA TYR A 151 -14.54 -6.66 6.15
C TYR A 151 -15.90 -5.99 6.17
N THR A 152 -16.63 -6.20 7.24
CA THR A 152 -17.94 -5.62 7.51
C THR A 152 -17.89 -4.76 8.76
N ALA A 153 -18.94 -3.96 8.98
CA ALA A 153 -19.10 -3.21 10.23
C ALA A 153 -19.05 -4.11 11.49
N ALA A 154 -19.41 -5.39 11.39
CA ALA A 154 -19.35 -6.34 12.49
C ALA A 154 -17.91 -6.75 12.87
N ASP A 155 -16.96 -6.65 11.94
CA ASP A 155 -15.55 -7.00 12.18
C ASP A 155 -14.80 -5.87 12.91
N ARG A 156 -15.35 -4.65 12.91
CA ARG A 156 -14.71 -3.45 13.44
C ARG A 156 -14.18 -3.62 14.87
N PRO A 157 -14.92 -4.17 15.86
CA PRO A 157 -14.38 -4.33 17.21
C PRO A 157 -13.13 -5.21 17.26
N ALA A 158 -13.09 -6.30 16.48
CA ALA A 158 -11.93 -7.19 16.42
C ALA A 158 -10.73 -6.52 15.74
N LEU A 159 -10.97 -5.74 14.69
CA LEU A 159 -9.92 -4.94 14.03
C LEU A 159 -9.35 -3.86 14.97
N GLU A 160 -10.21 -3.19 15.75
CA GLU A 160 -9.79 -2.20 16.75
C GLU A 160 -8.93 -2.85 17.85
N GLU A 161 -9.30 -4.04 18.32
CA GLU A 161 -8.50 -4.81 19.29
C GLU A 161 -7.13 -5.20 18.71
N GLN A 162 -7.08 -5.70 17.48
CA GLN A 162 -5.81 -6.02 16.80
C GLN A 162 -4.91 -4.79 16.69
N LEU A 163 -5.47 -3.63 16.36
CA LEU A 163 -4.70 -2.39 16.30
C LEU A 163 -4.23 -1.95 17.69
N ALA A 164 -5.08 -2.05 18.70
CA ALA A 164 -4.73 -1.72 20.09
C ALA A 164 -3.55 -2.57 20.59
N MET A 165 -3.57 -3.87 20.32
CA MET A 165 -2.45 -4.78 20.63
C MET A 165 -1.15 -4.34 19.94
N ARG A 166 -1.22 -3.93 18.67
CA ARG A 166 -0.06 -3.44 17.92
C ARG A 166 0.47 -2.13 18.51
N LEU A 167 -0.41 -1.20 18.88
CA LEU A 167 -0.02 0.05 19.52
C LEU A 167 0.62 -0.17 20.90
N ALA A 168 0.06 -1.05 21.72
CA ALA A 168 0.64 -1.43 23.01
C ALA A 168 2.05 -2.00 22.83
N ARG A 169 2.22 -2.94 21.90
CA ARG A 169 3.52 -3.52 21.57
C ARG A 169 4.53 -2.46 21.09
N ALA A 170 4.09 -1.51 20.26
CA ALA A 170 4.94 -0.42 19.78
C ALA A 170 5.36 0.56 20.89
N ARG A 171 4.55 0.71 21.95
CA ARG A 171 4.89 1.51 23.14
C ARG A 171 5.86 0.78 24.06
N GLU A 172 5.65 -0.52 24.26
CA GLU A 172 6.44 -1.34 25.18
C GLU A 172 7.83 -1.72 24.62
N HIS A 173 7.95 -1.82 23.29
CA HIS A 173 9.23 -2.06 22.65
C HIS A 173 9.92 -0.73 22.31
N PRO A 174 11.12 -0.46 22.84
CA PRO A 174 11.82 0.81 22.62
C PRO A 174 12.44 0.93 21.22
N PHE A 175 11.85 0.28 20.19
CA PHE A 175 12.41 0.18 18.84
C PHE A 175 13.90 -0.20 18.86
N ALA A 176 14.24 -1.19 19.71
CA ALA A 176 15.61 -1.62 19.90
C ALA A 176 16.24 -2.05 18.56
N VAL A 177 17.47 -1.60 18.33
CA VAL A 177 18.24 -2.00 17.15
C VAL A 177 18.37 -3.53 17.14
N SER A 178 18.09 -4.15 15.99
CA SER A 178 18.18 -5.61 15.84
C SER A 178 19.53 -6.14 16.31
N SER A 179 19.53 -7.23 17.09
CA SER A 179 20.75 -7.92 17.52
C SER A 179 21.40 -8.75 16.40
N ARG A 180 20.71 -8.88 15.25
CA ARG A 180 21.18 -9.59 14.05
C ARG A 180 21.16 -8.64 12.85
N PRO A 181 21.95 -7.54 12.87
CA PRO A 181 22.11 -6.70 11.69
C PRO A 181 22.69 -7.56 10.55
N HIS A 182 22.20 -7.32 9.35
CA HIS A 182 22.67 -7.94 8.12
C HIS A 182 22.11 -7.14 6.94
N ARG A 183 22.66 -7.39 5.74
CA ARG A 183 22.38 -6.64 4.52
C ARG A 183 20.89 -6.51 4.23
N GLY A 184 20.12 -7.60 4.40
CA GLY A 184 18.67 -7.61 4.15
C GLY A 184 17.87 -6.60 4.98
N LEU A 185 18.26 -6.36 6.23
CA LEU A 185 17.59 -5.37 7.10
C LEU A 185 18.19 -3.97 6.96
N CYS A 186 19.49 -3.88 6.68
CA CYS A 186 20.23 -2.64 6.89
C CYS A 186 20.59 -1.89 5.61
N LEU A 187 20.54 -2.51 4.43
CA LEU A 187 21.02 -1.93 3.16
C LEU A 187 20.30 -0.64 2.73
N THR A 188 19.07 -0.43 3.16
CA THR A 188 18.31 0.80 2.86
C THR A 188 17.98 1.61 4.10
N CYS A 189 18.47 1.19 5.27
CA CYS A 189 18.20 1.90 6.52
C CYS A 189 18.91 3.27 6.52
N PRO A 190 18.17 4.40 6.67
CA PRO A 190 18.76 5.73 6.68
C PRO A 190 19.65 5.99 7.90
N GLY A 191 19.50 5.18 8.95
CA GLY A 191 20.39 5.21 10.11
C GLY A 191 21.72 4.49 9.91
N ARG A 192 21.89 3.66 8.86
CA ARG A 192 23.15 2.92 8.62
C ARG A 192 24.30 3.91 8.40
N ALA A 193 25.48 3.56 8.89
CA ALA A 193 26.72 4.34 8.74
C ALA A 193 26.69 5.75 9.36
N GLY A 194 25.73 6.02 10.26
CA GLY A 194 25.64 7.27 11.02
C GLY A 194 25.01 7.09 12.39
N LEU A 195 23.70 6.84 12.45
CA LEU A 195 22.92 6.77 13.69
C LEU A 195 22.87 5.36 14.31
N CYS A 196 23.11 4.32 13.52
CA CYS A 196 23.05 2.94 13.96
C CYS A 196 24.18 2.61 14.95
N SER A 197 23.88 1.79 15.96
CA SER A 197 24.88 1.27 16.91
C SER A 197 25.81 0.21 16.31
N TRP A 198 25.47 -0.33 15.14
CA TRP A 198 26.27 -1.34 14.43
C TRP A 198 27.10 -0.71 13.31
N GLY A 199 28.30 -1.25 13.10
CA GLY A 199 29.20 -0.84 12.03
C GLY A 199 28.77 -1.36 10.65
N GLU A 200 29.48 -0.92 9.62
CA GLU A 200 29.23 -1.36 8.24
C GLU A 200 29.52 -2.85 8.06
N ALA A 201 30.49 -3.41 8.79
CA ALA A 201 30.81 -4.83 8.71
C ALA A 201 29.63 -5.71 9.15
N GLU A 202 28.94 -5.37 10.24
CA GLU A 202 27.79 -6.12 10.72
C GLU A 202 26.52 -5.83 9.91
N THR A 203 26.38 -4.61 9.38
CA THR A 203 25.17 -4.21 8.64
C THR A 203 25.21 -4.61 7.16
N LEU A 204 26.38 -4.91 6.58
CA LEU A 204 26.52 -5.33 5.19
C LEU A 204 26.87 -6.82 5.01
N ARG A 205 27.07 -7.58 6.09
CA ARG A 205 27.21 -9.04 6.00
C ARG A 205 25.92 -9.69 5.47
N GLU A 206 26.07 -10.86 4.85
CA GLU A 206 24.93 -11.70 4.48
C GLU A 206 24.19 -12.22 5.72
N SER A 207 22.96 -12.67 5.53
CA SER A 207 22.11 -13.14 6.62
C SER A 207 22.80 -14.27 7.42
N PRO A 208 23.03 -14.09 8.74
CA PRO A 208 23.70 -15.07 9.59
C PRO A 208 22.78 -16.19 10.06
#